data_AF-A0A8T5LBX3-F1
#
_entry.id   AF-A0A8T5LBX3-F1
#
_cell.length_a   1.000
_cell.length_b   1.000
_cell.length_c   1.000
_cell.angle_alpha   90.00
_cell.angle_beta   90.00
_cell.angle_gamma   90.00
#
_symmetry.space_group_name_H-M   'P 1'
#
loop_
_entity.id
_entity.type
_entity.pdbx_description
1 polymer ?
#
loop_
_entity_poly.entity_id
_entity_poly.type
_entity_poly.pdbx_seq_one_letter_code
_entity_poly.pdbx_strand_id
1 'polypeptide(L)'
;MIKRYSGPKSTPLTEEEIKGKYKEIQEELQIVLEWKKEEEEKIKDPKASPQKKSATKRALKKVARRIDTVKGQIIYWKLRVQGQSHFRAGIEMNEYWESCNNKKNSEHKDI
;
A
#
# COMPACT_ATOMS: atom_id res chain seq x y z
N MET A 1 3.20 1.74 43.62
CA MET A 1 1.97 2.33 43.05
C MET A 1 1.70 1.70 41.69
N ILE A 2 0.58 0.99 41.54
CA ILE A 2 0.17 0.44 40.23
C ILE A 2 -0.38 1.60 39.40
N LYS A 3 0.30 1.98 38.32
CA LYS A 3 -0.23 2.96 37.36
C LYS A 3 -1.52 2.39 36.76
N ARG A 4 -2.67 2.95 37.16
CA ARG A 4 -3.96 2.63 36.57
C ARG A 4 -4.01 3.15 35.12
N TYR A 5 -4.83 2.51 34.28
CA TYR A 5 -5.07 2.93 32.91
C TYR A 5 -5.50 4.41 32.88
N SER A 6 -4.74 5.25 32.17
CA SER A 6 -4.93 6.70 32.10
C SER A 6 -5.88 7.15 30.98
N GLY A 7 -6.68 6.23 30.44
CA GLY A 7 -7.52 6.49 29.27
C GLY A 7 -6.77 6.40 27.94
N PRO A 8 -7.49 6.55 26.82
CA PRO A 8 -6.91 6.59 25.48
C PRO A 8 -6.02 7.82 25.29
N LYS A 9 -4.87 7.64 24.63
CA LYS A 9 -3.88 8.72 24.38
C LYS A 9 -4.34 9.75 23.34
N SER A 10 -5.39 9.45 22.57
CA SER A 10 -5.90 10.29 21.50
C SER A 10 -7.40 10.09 21.34
N THR A 11 -8.08 11.13 20.89
CA THR A 11 -9.48 11.04 20.45
C THR A 11 -9.57 10.12 19.23
N PRO A 12 -10.56 9.21 19.18
CA PRO A 12 -10.84 8.46 17.96
C PRO A 12 -11.18 9.40 16.82
N LEU A 13 -10.82 9.02 15.60
CA LEU A 13 -11.21 9.75 14.40
C LEU A 13 -12.73 9.75 14.25
N THR A 14 -13.26 10.88 13.81
CA THR A 14 -14.65 11.05 13.38
C THR A 14 -14.90 10.30 12.07
N GLU A 15 -16.17 10.05 11.76
CA GLU A 15 -16.54 9.40 10.50
C GLU A 15 -16.12 10.19 9.26
N GLU A 16 -16.16 11.52 9.34
CA GLU A 16 -15.72 12.41 8.26
C GLU A 16 -14.21 12.30 8.03
N GLU A 17 -13.41 12.27 9.09
CA GLU A 17 -11.97 12.06 9.01
C GLU A 17 -11.62 10.68 8.44
N ILE A 18 -12.36 9.63 8.82
CA ILE A 18 -12.18 8.28 8.27
C ILE A 18 -12.48 8.26 6.76
N LYS A 19 -13.57 8.91 6.32
CA LYS A 19 -13.90 9.06 4.90
C LYS A 19 -12.85 9.89 4.16
N GLY A 20 -12.33 10.94 4.79
CA GLY A 20 -11.23 11.76 4.27
C GLY A 20 -9.98 10.92 4.02
N LYS A 21 -9.54 10.15 5.03
CA LYS A 21 -8.40 9.23 4.91
C LYS A 21 -8.59 8.20 3.80
N TYR A 22 -9.81 7.68 3.64
CA TYR A 22 -10.09 6.75 2.56
C TYR A 22 -9.91 7.38 1.17
N LYS A 23 -10.39 8.62 0.98
CA LYS A 23 -10.21 9.37 -0.28
C LYS A 23 -8.74 9.69 -0.55
N GLU A 24 -8.02 10.20 0.44
CA GLU A 24 -6.58 10.51 0.34
C GLU A 24 -5.77 9.31 -0.17
N ILE A 25 -6.09 8.11 0.29
CA ILE A 25 -5.37 6.89 -0.07
C ILE A 25 -5.79 6.36 -1.46
N GLN A 26 -7.04 6.61 -1.87
CA GLN A 26 -7.45 6.35 -3.25
C GLN A 26 -6.72 7.26 -4.24
N GLU A 27 -6.55 8.54 -3.88
CA GLU A 27 -5.77 9.50 -4.67
C GLU A 27 -4.29 9.10 -4.73
N GLU A 28 -3.72 8.69 -3.60
CA GLU A 28 -2.34 8.17 -3.57
C GLU A 28 -2.17 6.99 -4.52
N LEU A 29 -3.14 6.07 -4.57
CA LEU A 29 -3.07 4.95 -5.51
C LEU A 29 -3.01 5.42 -6.96
N GLN A 30 -3.78 6.45 -7.35
CA GLN A 30 -3.73 6.99 -8.71
C GLN A 30 -2.34 7.55 -9.04
N ILE A 31 -1.78 8.35 -8.13
CA ILE A 31 -0.43 8.93 -8.29
C ILE A 31 0.61 7.82 -8.47
N VAL A 32 0.53 6.75 -7.66
CA VAL A 32 1.49 5.63 -7.75
C VAL A 32 1.30 4.84 -9.06
N LEU A 33 0.07 4.71 -9.56
CA LEU A 33 -0.20 4.07 -10.85
C LEU A 33 0.30 4.91 -12.03
N GLU A 34 0.21 6.24 -11.96
CA GLU A 34 0.82 7.15 -12.93
C GLU A 34 2.33 7.01 -12.93
N TRP A 35 2.96 7.01 -11.74
CA TRP A 35 4.40 6.79 -11.63
C TRP A 35 4.83 5.45 -12.23
N LYS A 36 4.02 4.39 -12.05
CA LYS A 36 4.28 3.09 -12.69
C LYS A 36 4.31 3.22 -14.22
N LYS A 37 3.33 3.90 -14.82
CA LYS A 37 3.25 4.09 -16.28
C LYS A 37 4.46 4.83 -16.81
N GLU A 38 4.87 5.92 -16.15
CA GLU A 38 6.05 6.68 -16.54
C GLU A 38 7.33 5.83 -16.55
N GLU A 39 7.52 5.00 -15.53
CA GLU A 39 8.69 4.10 -15.46
C GLU A 39 8.60 2.97 -16.51
N GLU A 40 7.41 2.48 -16.84
CA GLU A 40 7.18 1.51 -17.92
C GLU A 40 7.42 2.10 -19.31
N GLU A 41 7.30 3.40 -19.49
CA GLU A 41 7.68 4.08 -20.73
C GLU A 41 9.20 4.26 -20.82
N LYS A 42 9.84 4.67 -19.72
CA LYS A 42 11.31 4.83 -19.65
C LYS A 42 12.07 3.55 -19.99
N ILE A 43 11.55 2.38 -19.61
CA ILE A 43 12.22 1.10 -19.90
C ILE A 43 12.16 0.71 -21.38
N LYS A 44 11.12 1.18 -22.10
CA LYS A 44 10.91 0.90 -23.53
C LYS A 44 11.78 1.78 -24.42
N ASP A 45 12.39 2.84 -23.88
CA ASP A 45 13.27 3.71 -24.65
C ASP A 45 14.46 2.91 -25.22
N PRO A 46 14.56 2.77 -26.56
CA PRO A 46 15.66 2.05 -27.18
C PRO A 46 17.01 2.74 -26.95
N LYS A 47 17.01 4.07 -26.73
CA LYS A 47 18.21 4.89 -26.53
C LYS A 47 18.71 4.88 -25.07
N ALA A 48 17.93 4.33 -24.14
CA ALA A 48 18.34 4.29 -22.74
C ALA A 48 19.55 3.36 -22.54
N SER A 49 20.55 3.86 -21.80
CA SER A 49 21.75 3.08 -21.47
C SER A 49 21.42 1.86 -20.59
N PRO A 50 22.27 0.81 -20.58
CA PRO A 50 22.05 -0.36 -19.72
C PRO A 50 21.88 -0.01 -18.23
N GLN A 51 22.62 0.99 -17.74
CA GLN A 51 22.53 1.46 -16.36
C GLN A 51 21.18 2.12 -16.08
N LYS A 52 20.69 2.97 -17.00
CA LYS A 52 19.35 3.59 -16.88
C LYS A 52 18.26 2.52 -16.89
N LYS A 53 18.33 1.55 -17.81
CA LYS A 53 17.39 0.41 -17.84
C LYS A 53 17.41 -0.40 -16.54
N SER A 54 18.59 -0.67 -15.99
CA SER A 54 18.75 -1.37 -14.70
C SER A 54 18.15 -0.57 -13.53
N ALA A 55 18.34 0.74 -13.51
CA ALA A 55 17.75 1.62 -12.49
C ALA A 55 16.22 1.65 -12.59
N THR A 56 15.67 1.80 -13.79
CA THR A 56 14.22 1.76 -14.04
C THR A 56 13.60 0.43 -13.62
N LYS A 57 14.24 -0.71 -13.90
CA LYS A 57 13.79 -2.03 -13.39
C LYS A 57 13.68 -2.07 -11.87
N ARG A 58 14.67 -1.50 -11.16
CA ARG A 58 14.63 -1.40 -9.69
C ARG A 58 13.54 -0.43 -9.23
N ALA A 59 13.32 0.68 -9.93
CA ALA A 59 12.24 1.62 -9.65
C ALA A 59 10.87 0.94 -9.78
N LEU A 60 10.61 0.22 -10.87
CA LEU A 60 9.38 -0.56 -11.07
C LEU A 60 9.14 -1.57 -9.94
N LYS A 61 10.19 -2.26 -9.46
CA LYS A 61 10.08 -3.16 -8.29
C LYS A 61 9.66 -2.42 -7.02
N LYS A 62 10.14 -1.18 -6.80
CA LYS A 62 9.75 -0.35 -5.66
C LYS A 62 8.32 0.17 -5.81
N VAL A 63 7.94 0.61 -7.00
CA VAL A 63 6.58 1.07 -7.31
C VAL A 63 5.57 -0.06 -7.10
N ALA A 64 5.85 -1.28 -7.57
CA ALA A 64 5.00 -2.44 -7.33
C ALA A 64 4.77 -2.71 -5.82
N ARG A 65 5.83 -2.59 -5.01
CA ARG A 65 5.71 -2.70 -3.54
C ARG A 65 4.84 -1.59 -2.95
N ARG A 66 4.97 -0.35 -3.44
CA ARG A 66 4.13 0.76 -2.97
C ARG A 66 2.66 0.54 -3.32
N ILE A 67 2.36 0.04 -4.52
CA ILE A 67 1.00 -0.34 -4.93
C ILE A 67 0.41 -1.36 -3.95
N ASP A 68 1.16 -2.39 -3.57
CA ASP A 68 0.71 -3.38 -2.58
C ASP A 68 0.45 -2.72 -1.21
N THR A 69 1.34 -1.84 -0.75
CA THR A 69 1.14 -1.11 0.51
C THR A 69 -0.15 -0.28 0.49
N VAL A 70 -0.34 0.53 -0.55
CA VAL A 70 -1.50 1.42 -0.67
C VAL A 70 -2.79 0.61 -0.80
N LYS A 71 -2.80 -0.49 -1.58
CA LYS A 71 -3.97 -1.38 -1.67
C LYS A 71 -4.36 -1.99 -0.32
N GLY A 72 -3.38 -2.40 0.49
CA GLY A 72 -3.65 -2.86 1.86
C GLY A 72 -4.30 -1.76 2.71
N GLN A 73 -3.80 -0.53 2.60
CA GLN A 73 -4.40 0.61 3.30
C GLN A 73 -5.82 0.93 2.80
N ILE A 74 -6.09 0.81 1.51
CA ILE A 74 -7.45 0.94 0.95
C ILE A 74 -8.39 -0.08 1.59
N ILE A 75 -7.98 -1.35 1.71
CA ILE A 75 -8.77 -2.40 2.37
C ILE A 75 -9.07 -2.00 3.81
N TYR A 76 -8.04 -1.59 4.56
CA TYR A 76 -8.19 -1.13 5.93
C TYR A 76 -9.21 0.02 6.04
N TRP A 77 -9.02 1.12 5.31
CA TRP A 77 -9.88 2.29 5.44
C TRP A 77 -11.27 2.07 4.88
N LYS A 78 -11.44 1.24 3.85
CA LYS A 78 -12.75 0.81 3.36
C LYS A 78 -13.54 0.11 4.47
N LEU A 79 -12.92 -0.82 5.19
CA LEU A 79 -13.55 -1.51 6.31
C LEU A 79 -13.89 -0.53 7.45
N ARG A 80 -13.01 0.46 7.70
CA ARG A 80 -13.29 1.52 8.69
C ARG A 80 -14.47 2.39 8.31
N VAL A 81 -14.60 2.78 7.04
CA VAL A 81 -15.78 3.50 6.52
C VAL A 81 -17.05 2.67 6.68
N GLN A 82 -16.96 1.34 6.57
CA GLN A 82 -18.07 0.41 6.79
C GLN A 82 -18.40 0.17 8.27
N GLY A 83 -17.74 0.87 9.21
CA GLY A 83 -17.97 0.74 10.65
C GLY A 83 -17.28 -0.46 11.31
N GLN A 84 -16.38 -1.15 10.59
CA GLN A 84 -15.61 -2.26 11.18
C GLN A 84 -14.57 -1.74 12.18
N SER A 85 -14.23 -2.59 13.14
CA SER A 85 -13.22 -2.27 14.16
C SER A 85 -11.82 -2.16 13.56
N HIS A 86 -10.94 -1.40 14.23
CA HIS A 86 -9.51 -1.35 13.91
C HIS A 86 -8.88 -2.75 13.83
N PHE A 87 -9.29 -3.65 14.74
CA PHE A 87 -8.77 -5.01 14.80
C PHE A 87 -9.13 -5.82 13.55
N ARG A 88 -10.42 -5.83 13.17
CA ARG A 88 -10.87 -6.56 11.98
C ARG A 88 -10.24 -6.01 10.70
N ALA A 89 -10.22 -4.70 10.55
CA ALA A 89 -9.59 -4.03 9.41
C ALA A 89 -8.08 -4.32 9.33
N GLY A 90 -7.41 -4.41 10.49
CA GLY A 90 -5.99 -4.75 10.57
C GLY A 90 -5.69 -6.19 10.14
N ILE A 91 -6.54 -7.16 10.53
CA ILE A 91 -6.41 -8.55 10.09
C ILE A 91 -6.48 -8.65 8.56
N GLU A 92 -7.51 -8.07 7.96
CA GLU A 92 -7.72 -8.12 6.50
C GLU A 92 -6.57 -7.46 5.72
N MET A 93 -6.05 -6.34 6.21
CA MET A 93 -4.88 -5.70 5.62
C MET A 93 -3.64 -6.61 5.67
N ASN A 94 -3.42 -7.29 6.80
CA ASN A 94 -2.28 -8.19 6.98
C ASN A 94 -2.42 -9.45 6.11
N GLU A 95 -3.60 -10.05 6.04
CA GLU A 95 -3.90 -11.19 5.17
C GLU A 95 -3.67 -10.83 3.69
N TYR A 96 -4.06 -9.61 3.28
CA TYR A 96 -3.75 -9.12 1.95
C TYR A 96 -2.23 -9.04 1.70
N TRP A 97 -1.45 -8.44 2.62
CA TRP A 97 0.00 -8.36 2.47
C TRP A 97 0.69 -9.72 2.47
N GLU A 98 0.21 -10.66 3.29
CA GLU A 98 0.68 -12.03 3.27
C GLU A 98 0.41 -12.70 1.92
N SER A 99 -0.79 -12.50 1.35
CA SER A 99 -1.12 -12.99 0.00
C SER A 99 -0.19 -12.42 -1.07
N CYS A 100 0.19 -11.14 -0.97
CA CYS A 100 1.16 -10.51 -1.88
C CYS A 100 2.56 -11.13 -1.74
N ASN A 101 2.99 -11.48 -0.52
CA ASN A 101 4.27 -12.13 -0.29
C ASN A 101 4.28 -13.57 -0.80
N ASN A 102 3.18 -14.31 -0.58
CA ASN A 102 3.05 -15.69 -1.06
C ASN A 102 3.09 -15.77 -2.59
N LYS A 103 2.43 -14.86 -3.29
CA LYS A 103 2.52 -14.75 -4.76
C LYS A 103 3.94 -14.49 -5.25
N LYS A 104 4.68 -13.59 -4.59
CA LYS A 104 6.09 -13.32 -4.91
C LYS A 104 6.98 -14.54 -4.69
N ASN A 105 6.69 -15.32 -3.65
CA ASN A 105 7.45 -16.53 -3.33
C ASN A 105 7.12 -17.69 -4.28
N SER A 106 5.89 -17.81 -4.79
CA SER A 106 5.54 -18.81 -5.80
C SER A 106 6.16 -18.47 -7.17
N GLU A 107 6.08 -17.22 -7.61
CA GLU A 107 6.71 -16.76 -8.85
C GLU A 107 8.23 -16.95 -8.88
N HIS A 108 8.87 -17.00 -7.71
CA HIS A 108 10.30 -17.26 -7.57
C HIS A 108 10.68 -18.75 -7.57
N LYS A 109 9.71 -19.67 -7.38
CA LYS A 109 9.93 -21.12 -7.36
C LYS A 109 9.76 -21.77 -8.75
N ASP A 110 9.10 -21.08 -9.67
CA ASP A 110 8.84 -21.55 -11.03
C ASP A 110 9.91 -21.10 -12.05
N ILE A 111 11.06 -20.61 -11.58
CA ILE A 111 12.24 -20.17 -12.37
C ILE A 111 13.46 -20.97 -11.90
#